data_AF-A0A960M4L1-F1
#
_entry.id   AF-A0A960M4L1-F1
#
_cell.length_a   1.000
_cell.length_b   1.000
_cell.length_c   1.000
_cell.angle_alpha   90.00
_cell.angle_beta   90.00
_cell.angle_gamma   90.00
#
_symmetry.space_group_name_H-M   'P 1'
#
loop_
_entity.id
_entity.type
_entity.pdbx_description
1 polymer ?
#
loop_
_entity_poly.entity_id
_entity_poly.type
_entity_poly.pdbx_seq_one_letter_code
_entity_poly.pdbx_strand_id
1 'polypeptide(L)'
;MAKSKKYQDWLIEKLRDHDEAVAYLNSALEESLKGDEESQHLFLLAVRNVAEAQGGVSALAKKAHLGRESLYKTLSEKGNPKWHTLVSLIIALGLNLRLS
;
A
#
# COMPACT_ATOMS: atom_id res chain seq x y z
N MET A 1 0.38 -7.52 22.07
CA MET A 1 1.31 -6.64 21.31
C MET A 1 2.44 -7.40 20.61
N ALA A 2 3.17 -8.34 21.26
CA ALA A 2 4.30 -9.05 20.63
C ALA A 2 3.95 -9.91 19.39
N LYS A 3 2.74 -10.49 19.32
CA LYS A 3 2.31 -11.32 18.17
C LYS A 3 2.08 -10.50 16.89
N SER A 4 1.50 -9.30 17.01
CA SER A 4 1.24 -8.40 15.87
C SER A 4 2.55 -7.86 15.28
N LYS A 5 3.54 -7.53 16.12
CA LYS A 5 4.87 -7.11 15.64
C LYS A 5 5.59 -8.22 14.85
N LYS A 6 5.56 -9.46 15.36
CA LYS A 6 6.14 -10.61 14.64
C LYS A 6 5.46 -10.87 13.29
N TYR A 7 4.14 -10.71 13.22
CA TYR A 7 3.41 -10.84 11.96
C TYR A 7 3.78 -9.73 10.98
N GLN A 8 3.84 -8.48 11.45
CA GLN A 8 4.22 -7.35 10.60
C GLN A 8 5.64 -7.52 10.06
N ASP A 9 6.62 -7.89 10.89
CA ASP A 9 8.00 -8.09 10.45
C ASP A 9 8.08 -9.21 9.39
N TRP A 10 7.35 -10.32 9.59
CA TRP A 10 7.24 -11.40 8.61
C TRP A 10 6.60 -10.94 7.29
N LEU A 11 5.52 -10.16 7.37
CA LEU A 11 4.81 -9.62 6.21
C LEU A 11 5.74 -8.72 5.40
N ILE A 12 6.39 -7.76 6.05
CA ILE A 12 7.31 -6.82 5.40
C ILE A 12 8.46 -7.57 4.70
N GLU A 13 9.01 -8.62 5.31
CA GLU A 13 10.06 -9.42 4.66
C GLU A 13 9.52 -10.17 3.44
N LYS A 14 8.30 -10.73 3.51
CA LYS A 14 7.65 -11.40 2.37
C LYS A 14 7.38 -10.46 1.19
N LEU A 15 6.90 -9.26 1.47
CA LEU A 15 6.55 -8.25 0.46
C LEU A 15 7.76 -7.62 -0.26
N ARG A 16 8.99 -8.05 0.07
CA ARG A 16 10.19 -7.71 -0.71
C ARG A 16 10.22 -8.47 -2.04
N ASP A 17 9.60 -9.64 -2.08
CA ASP A 17 9.35 -10.35 -3.32
C ASP A 17 8.28 -9.63 -4.14
N HIS A 18 8.54 -9.48 -5.45
CA HIS A 18 7.67 -8.70 -6.32
C HIS A 18 6.31 -9.37 -6.53
N ASP A 19 6.29 -10.69 -6.71
CA ASP A 19 5.06 -11.42 -7.00
C ASP A 19 4.18 -11.49 -5.76
N GLU A 20 4.76 -11.67 -4.58
CA GLU A 20 4.06 -11.56 -3.29
C GLU A 20 3.45 -10.16 -3.09
N ALA A 21 4.18 -9.09 -3.41
CA ALA A 21 3.66 -7.73 -3.33
C ALA A 21 2.48 -7.48 -4.29
N VAL A 22 2.56 -7.98 -5.53
CA VAL A 22 1.47 -7.89 -6.51
C VAL A 22 0.25 -8.67 -6.03
N ALA A 23 0.42 -9.93 -5.61
CA ALA A 23 -0.68 -10.77 -5.13
C ALA A 23 -1.37 -10.16 -3.91
N TYR A 24 -0.59 -9.62 -2.97
CA TYR A 24 -1.10 -8.96 -1.78
C TYR A 24 -1.92 -7.70 -2.12
N LEU A 25 -1.43 -6.84 -3.01
CA LEU A 25 -2.19 -5.65 -3.41
C LEU A 25 -3.43 -5.98 -4.24
N ASN A 26 -3.39 -7.00 -5.11
CA ASN A 26 -4.57 -7.42 -5.85
C ASN A 26 -5.66 -7.94 -4.90
N SER A 27 -5.28 -8.76 -3.91
CA SER A 27 -6.21 -9.24 -2.89
C SER A 27 -6.84 -8.09 -2.09
N ALA A 28 -6.02 -7.10 -1.70
CA ALA A 28 -6.51 -5.92 -0.98
C ALA A 28 -7.38 -5.01 -1.87
N LEU A 29 -7.10 -4.94 -3.17
CA LEU A 29 -7.90 -4.20 -4.13
C LEU A 29 -9.28 -4.86 -4.30
N GLU A 30 -9.34 -6.17 -4.49
CA GLU A 30 -10.59 -6.93 -4.55
C GLU A 30 -11.47 -6.70 -3.32
N GLU A 31 -10.88 -6.73 -2.13
CA GLU A 31 -11.59 -6.43 -0.88
C GLU A 31 -12.15 -4.99 -0.88
N SER A 32 -11.36 -4.01 -1.32
CA SER A 32 -11.79 -2.60 -1.37
C SER A 32 -12.99 -2.34 -2.29
N LEU A 33 -13.22 -3.21 -3.28
CA LEU A 33 -14.35 -3.11 -4.21
C LEU A 33 -15.70 -3.48 -3.59
N LYS A 34 -15.73 -3.97 -2.35
CA LYS A 34 -16.96 -4.08 -1.55
C LYS A 34 -17.64 -2.74 -1.31
N GLY A 35 -16.90 -1.64 -1.48
CA GLY A 35 -17.44 -0.29 -1.57
C GLY A 35 -17.66 0.41 -0.22
N ASP A 36 -17.30 -0.23 0.88
CA ASP A 36 -17.29 0.40 2.20
C ASP A 36 -15.95 1.08 2.50
N GLU A 37 -15.99 2.07 3.40
CA GLU A 37 -14.86 2.91 3.74
C GLU A 37 -13.74 2.12 4.46
N GLU A 38 -14.10 1.11 5.27
CA GLU A 38 -13.15 0.28 6.00
C GLU A 38 -12.29 -0.55 5.04
N SER A 39 -12.94 -1.22 4.07
CA SER A 39 -12.27 -1.99 3.03
C SER A 39 -11.36 -1.13 2.15
N GLN A 40 -11.74 0.12 1.87
CA GLN A 40 -10.86 1.07 1.16
C GLN A 40 -9.62 1.45 1.98
N HIS A 41 -9.78 1.67 3.29
CA HIS A 41 -8.65 1.95 4.17
C HIS A 41 -7.70 0.75 4.29
N LEU A 42 -8.20 -0.49 4.26
CA LEU A 42 -7.35 -1.69 4.22
C LEU A 42 -6.44 -1.72 2.98
N PHE A 43 -6.94 -1.28 1.83
CA PHE A 43 -6.12 -1.17 0.62
C PHE A 43 -4.99 -0.14 0.79
N LEU A 44 -5.27 1.01 1.40
CA LEU A 44 -4.24 2.02 1.67
C LEU A 44 -3.16 1.50 2.63
N LEU A 45 -3.56 0.74 3.64
CA LEU A 45 -2.63 0.06 4.53
C LEU A 45 -1.79 -0.98 3.79
N ALA A 46 -2.38 -1.72 2.84
CA ALA A 46 -1.65 -2.67 2.01
C ALA A 46 -0.59 -1.97 1.15
N VAL A 47 -0.93 -0.84 0.52
CA VAL A 47 0.02 0.01 -0.22
C VAL A 47 1.15 0.48 0.70
N ARG A 48 0.84 0.85 1.94
CA ARG A 48 1.85 1.22 2.94
C ARG A 48 2.78 0.07 3.28
N ASN A 49 2.27 -1.13 3.52
CA ASN A 49 3.09 -2.31 3.83
C ASN A 49 4.05 -2.62 2.68
N VAL A 50 3.58 -2.57 1.45
CA VAL A 50 4.45 -2.77 0.27
C VAL A 50 5.47 -1.64 0.14
N ALA A 51 5.09 -0.39 0.39
CA ALA A 51 6.03 0.72 0.42
C ALA A 51 7.12 0.52 1.48
N GLU A 52 6.75 0.06 2.69
CA GLU A 52 7.69 -0.27 3.77
C GLU A 52 8.66 -1.37 3.35
N ALA A 53 8.19 -2.45 2.71
CA ALA A 53 9.03 -3.52 2.20
C ALA A 53 9.98 -3.09 1.07
N GLN A 54 9.56 -2.14 0.22
CA GLN A 54 10.31 -1.69 -0.96
C GLN A 54 11.18 -0.45 -0.73
N GLY A 55 11.61 -0.22 0.52
CA GLY A 55 12.54 0.87 0.87
C GLY A 55 11.90 2.05 1.60
N GLY A 56 10.65 1.93 2.03
CA GLY A 56 9.94 2.87 2.88
C GLY A 56 9.06 3.88 2.15
N VAL A 57 8.10 4.42 2.89
CA VAL A 57 7.17 5.47 2.42
C VAL A 57 7.91 6.71 1.89
N SER A 58 9.08 7.04 2.45
CA SER A 58 9.90 8.15 1.96
C SER A 58 10.48 7.89 0.56
N ALA A 59 10.87 6.66 0.26
CA ALA A 59 11.34 6.29 -1.08
C ALA A 59 10.18 6.33 -2.08
N LEU A 60 9.01 5.82 -1.69
CA LEU A 60 7.80 5.90 -2.51
C LEU A 60 7.39 7.35 -2.80
N ALA A 61 7.37 8.23 -1.80
CA ALA A 61 7.06 9.65 -1.98
C ALA A 61 7.98 10.30 -3.03
N LYS A 62 9.29 9.98 -2.98
CA LYS A 62 10.26 10.48 -3.96
C LYS A 62 9.97 9.95 -5.37
N LYS A 63 9.70 8.65 -5.52
CA LYS A 63 9.37 8.03 -6.82
C LYS A 63 8.05 8.55 -7.40
N ALA A 64 7.06 8.83 -6.54
CA ALA A 64 5.74 9.33 -6.93
C ALA A 64 5.68 10.85 -7.07
N HIS A 65 6.77 11.57 -6.81
CA HIS A 65 6.83 13.04 -6.77
C HIS A 65 5.79 13.68 -5.82
N LEU A 66 5.55 13.04 -4.67
CA LEU A 66 4.63 13.51 -3.64
C LEU A 66 5.37 14.00 -2.40
N GLY A 67 4.77 14.94 -1.67
CA GLY A 67 5.27 15.35 -0.36
C GLY A 67 5.20 14.20 0.65
N ARG A 68 6.28 13.96 1.39
CA ARG A 68 6.35 12.85 2.38
C ARG A 68 5.24 12.90 3.41
N GLU A 69 5.00 14.07 4.00
CA GLU A 69 3.95 14.27 5.01
C GLU A 69 2.56 14.00 4.42
N SER A 70 2.29 14.52 3.21
CA SER A 70 1.07 14.22 2.48
C SER A 70 0.91 12.73 2.25
N LEU A 71 1.97 12.02 1.89
CA LEU A 71 1.88 10.59 1.63
C LEU A 71 1.59 9.77 2.90
N TYR A 72 2.21 10.12 4.04
CA TYR A 72 1.87 9.49 5.32
C TYR A 72 0.39 9.71 5.69
N LYS A 73 -0.14 10.91 5.46
CA LYS A 73 -1.57 11.19 5.68
C LYS A 73 -2.45 10.40 4.71
N THR A 74 -2.06 10.34 3.43
CA THR A 74 -2.75 9.58 2.40
C THR A 74 -2.82 8.09 2.70
N LEU A 75 -1.77 7.49 3.24
CA LEU A 75 -1.69 6.06 3.55
C LEU A 75 -2.06 5.72 5.01
N SER A 76 -2.77 6.63 5.68
CA SER A 76 -3.25 6.41 7.05
C SER A 76 -4.57 5.62 7.07
N GLU A 77 -4.98 5.18 8.25
CA GLU A 77 -6.27 4.48 8.49
C GLU A 77 -7.51 5.33 8.17
N LYS A 78 -7.34 6.62 7.85
CA LYS A 78 -8.40 7.56 7.46
C LYS A 78 -8.05 8.31 6.18
N GLY A 79 -7.13 7.75 5.39
CA GLY A 79 -6.68 8.35 4.15
C GLY A 79 -7.79 8.37 3.10
N ASN A 80 -7.91 9.47 2.37
CA ASN A 80 -8.83 9.57 1.24
C ASN A 80 -8.08 10.20 0.03
N PRO A 81 -7.21 9.43 -0.64
CA PRO A 81 -6.51 9.92 -1.82
C PRO A 81 -7.49 10.20 -2.96
N LYS A 82 -7.21 11.25 -3.73
CA LYS A 82 -7.77 11.37 -5.07
C LYS A 82 -7.29 10.20 -5.93
N TRP A 83 -8.11 9.82 -6.91
CA TRP A 83 -7.78 8.77 -7.89
C TRP A 83 -6.38 8.93 -8.50
N HIS A 84 -6.04 10.15 -8.93
CA HIS A 84 -4.72 10.41 -9.52
C HIS A 84 -3.55 10.09 -8.57
N THR A 85 -3.71 10.37 -7.27
CA THR A 85 -2.68 10.08 -6.26
C THR A 85 -2.49 8.59 -6.13
N LEU A 86 -3.59 7.84 -6.07
CA LEU A 86 -3.55 6.38 -5.95
C LEU A 86 -2.82 5.75 -7.15
N VAL A 87 -3.19 6.14 -8.37
CA VAL A 87 -2.55 5.67 -9.61
C VAL A 87 -1.05 5.99 -9.61
N SER A 88 -0.65 7.20 -9.24
CA SER A 88 0.78 7.57 -9.15
C SER A 88 1.56 6.69 -8.18
N LEU A 89 0.95 6.28 -7.05
CA LEU A 89 1.61 5.41 -6.08
C LEU A 89 1.82 3.99 -6.63
N ILE A 90 0.81 3.44 -7.29
CA ILE A 90 0.90 2.10 -7.89
C ILE A 90 1.96 2.06 -9.00
N ILE A 91 1.99 3.08 -9.87
CA ILE A 91 3.03 3.23 -10.90
C ILE A 91 4.42 3.35 -10.26
N ALA A 92 4.56 4.15 -9.20
CA ALA A 92 5.83 4.36 -8.52
C ALA A 92 6.36 3.10 -7.80
N LEU A 93 5.47 2.20 -7.40
CA LEU A 93 5.82 0.87 -6.89
C LEU A 93 6.18 -0.13 -8.02
N GLY A 94 5.90 0.21 -9.28
CA GLY A 94 6.16 -0.67 -10.43
C GLY A 94 5.24 -1.89 -10.47
N LEU A 95 4.05 -1.80 -9.86
CA LEU A 95 3.14 -2.93 -9.71
C LEU A 95 1.99 -2.81 -10.72
N ASN A 96 1.61 -3.94 -11.30
CA ASN A 96 0.47 -4.03 -12.21
C ASN A 96 -0.74 -4.57 -11.45
N LEU A 97 -1.65 -3.68 -11.05
CA LEU A 97 -2.92 -4.10 -10.48
C LEU A 97 -3.86 -4.61 -11.58
N ARG A 98 -4.57 -5.68 -11.28
CA ARG A 98 -5.57 -6.25 -12.18
C ARG A 98 -6.85 -6.51 -11.41
N LEU A 99 -7.96 -6.25 -12.08
CA LEU A 99 -9.28 -6.70 -11.65
C LEU A 99 -9.60 -7.93 -12.49
N SER A 100 -9.85 -9.06 -11.83
CA SER A 100 -10.32 -10.30 -12.45
C SER A 100 -11.83 -10.39 -12.41
#